data_AF-A0A3G2UYZ2-F1
#
_entry.id   AF-A0A3G2UYZ2-F1
#
_cell.length_a   1.000
_cell.length_b   1.000
_cell.length_c   1.000
_cell.angle_alpha   90.00
_cell.angle_beta   90.00
_cell.angle_gamma   90.00
#
_symmetry.space_group_name_H-M   'P 1'
#
loop_
_entity.id
_entity.type
_entity.pdbx_description
1 polymer ?
#
loop_
_entity_poly.entity_id
_entity_poly.type
_entity_poly.pdbx_seq_one_letter_code
_entity_poly.pdbx_strand_id
1 'polypeptide(L)'
;MTDRPRMDPWRQLAARFRHGDITPIELRRVARAVDALPDDLHHIFCQCRFEGLSFAEIGEGLDISAEEARRKVAGIIALISHDTERQARAEARWRRLLSFWRWP
;
A
#
# COMPACT_ATOMS: atom_id res chain seq x y z
N MET A 1 -30.38 -0.73 -2.96
CA MET A 1 -29.07 -1.25 -3.42
C MET A 1 -28.06 -1.00 -2.32
N THR A 2 -27.79 -1.99 -1.48
CA THR A 2 -26.80 -1.91 -0.41
C THR A 2 -25.43 -2.17 -1.03
N ASP A 3 -24.79 -1.09 -1.46
CA ASP A 3 -23.39 -1.11 -1.85
C ASP A 3 -22.58 -1.45 -0.59
N ARG A 4 -22.16 -2.71 -0.45
CA ARG A 4 -21.25 -3.09 0.64
C ARG A 4 -20.03 -2.18 0.51
N PRO A 5 -19.63 -1.42 1.55
CA PRO A 5 -18.37 -0.69 1.48
C PRO A 5 -17.29 -1.75 1.33
N ARG A 6 -16.73 -1.85 0.12
CA ARG A 6 -15.53 -2.63 -0.15
C ARG A 6 -14.50 -2.13 0.85
N MET A 7 -14.23 -2.93 1.88
CA MET A 7 -13.41 -2.53 3.01
C MET A 7 -12.13 -1.91 2.49
N ASP A 8 -11.89 -0.65 2.83
CA ASP A 8 -10.69 0.07 2.50
C ASP A 8 -9.48 -0.75 2.98
N PRO A 9 -8.61 -1.24 2.07
CA PRO A 9 -7.44 -2.05 2.41
C PRO A 9 -6.57 -1.37 3.47
N TRP A 10 -6.57 -0.04 3.53
CA TRP A 10 -5.85 0.71 4.54
C TRP A 10 -6.52 0.76 5.88
N ARG A 11 -7.85 0.69 5.97
CA ARG A 11 -8.51 0.51 7.27
C ARG A 11 -8.15 -0.84 7.87
N GLN A 12 -8.07 -1.89 7.05
CA GLN A 12 -7.59 -3.19 7.51
C GLN A 12 -6.12 -3.15 7.90
N LEU A 13 -5.24 -2.58 7.06
CA LEU A 13 -3.82 -2.47 7.38
C LEU A 13 -3.58 -1.62 8.63
N ALA A 14 -4.25 -0.47 8.77
CA ALA A 14 -4.17 0.42 9.93
C ALA A 14 -4.77 -0.22 11.19
N ALA A 15 -5.84 -1.01 11.07
CA ALA A 15 -6.37 -1.80 12.18
C ALA A 15 -5.35 -2.85 12.62
N ARG A 16 -4.78 -3.63 11.69
CA ARG A 16 -3.73 -4.61 11.99
C ARG A 16 -2.50 -3.94 12.63
N PHE A 17 -2.11 -2.77 12.15
CA PHE A 17 -1.05 -1.95 12.75
C PHE A 17 -1.36 -1.57 14.20
N ARG A 18 -2.57 -1.03 14.45
CA ARG A 18 -3.02 -0.64 15.80
C ARG A 18 -3.12 -1.82 16.76
N HIS A 19 -3.47 -3.00 16.24
CA HIS A 19 -3.53 -4.23 17.03
C HIS A 19 -2.17 -4.91 17.21
N GLY A 20 -1.09 -4.40 16.59
CA GLY A 20 0.22 -5.03 16.64
C GLY A 20 0.35 -6.28 15.76
N ASP A 21 -0.65 -6.56 14.93
CA ASP A 21 -0.75 -7.71 14.02
C ASP A 21 0.00 -7.51 12.68
N ILE A 22 0.96 -6.59 12.68
CA ILE A 22 1.87 -6.36 11.55
C ILE A 22 3.29 -6.65 12.01
N THR A 23 3.86 -7.66 11.37
CA THR A 23 5.25 -8.02 11.61
C THR A 23 6.18 -6.90 11.12
N PRO A 24 7.35 -6.69 11.76
CA PRO A 24 8.33 -5.71 11.30
C PRO A 24 8.78 -5.91 9.85
N ILE A 25 8.68 -7.15 9.34
CA ILE A 25 9.01 -7.45 7.94
C ILE A 25 7.92 -6.97 6.98
N GLU A 26 6.64 -7.17 7.29
CA GLU A 26 5.53 -6.62 6.50
C GLU A 26 5.61 -5.09 6.44
N LEU A 27 6.00 -4.45 7.55
CA LEU A 27 6.22 -3.01 7.62
C LEU A 27 7.26 -2.51 6.62
N ARG A 28 8.41 -3.17 6.63
CA ARG A 28 9.52 -2.83 5.73
C ARG A 28 9.16 -3.04 4.27
N ARG A 29 8.31 -4.02 3.95
CA ARG A 29 7.83 -4.23 2.58
C ARG A 29 6.93 -3.08 2.13
N VAL A 30 5.98 -2.67 2.98
CA VAL A 30 5.11 -1.53 2.68
C VAL A 30 5.92 -0.25 2.51
N ALA A 31 6.87 0.02 3.41
CA ALA A 31 7.75 1.19 3.30
C ALA A 31 8.54 1.19 1.98
N ARG A 32 9.18 0.06 1.63
CA ARG A 32 9.89 -0.07 0.34
C ARG A 32 8.99 0.10 -0.87
N ALA A 33 7.76 -0.40 -0.81
CA ALA A 33 6.81 -0.26 -1.90
C ALA A 33 6.35 1.19 -2.07
N VAL A 34 6.26 1.95 -0.98
CA VAL A 34 6.01 3.40 -1.01
C VAL A 34 7.23 4.14 -1.56
N ASP A 35 8.43 3.83 -1.08
CA ASP A 35 9.69 4.45 -1.55
C ASP A 35 9.98 4.18 -3.04
N ALA A 36 9.44 3.09 -3.58
CA ALA A 36 9.60 2.70 -4.98
C ALA A 36 8.55 3.34 -5.91
N LEU A 37 7.63 4.14 -5.39
CA LEU A 37 6.67 4.86 -6.21
C LEU A 37 7.38 5.94 -7.04
N PRO A 38 6.90 6.23 -8.27
CA PRO A 38 7.26 7.44 -8.99
C PRO A 38 7.04 8.70 -8.12
N ASP A 39 7.88 9.72 -8.28
CA ASP A 39 7.90 10.90 -7.41
C ASP A 39 6.53 11.60 -7.31
N ASP A 40 5.80 11.69 -8.42
CA ASP A 40 4.46 12.30 -8.48
C ASP A 40 3.44 11.48 -7.66
N LEU A 41 3.49 10.16 -7.77
CA LEU A 41 2.63 9.24 -7.04
C LEU A 41 3.01 9.16 -5.55
N HIS A 42 4.31 9.22 -5.24
CA HIS A 42 4.81 9.29 -3.88
C HIS A 42 4.33 10.58 -3.19
N HIS A 43 4.42 11.71 -3.88
CA HIS A 43 3.97 13.00 -3.35
C HIS A 43 2.45 13.01 -3.07
N ILE A 44 1.64 12.57 -4.04
CA ILE A 44 0.18 12.42 -3.89
C ILE A 44 -0.16 11.50 -2.71
N PHE A 45 0.56 10.38 -2.57
CA PHE A 45 0.37 9.45 -1.47
C PHE A 45 0.65 10.11 -0.12
N CYS A 46 1.75 10.85 0.00
CA CYS A 46 2.13 11.53 1.23
C CYS A 46 1.14 12.63 1.63
N GLN A 47 0.72 13.45 0.67
CA GLN A 47 -0.31 14.48 0.87
C GLN A 47 -1.63 13.89 1.38
N CYS A 48 -2.09 12.81 0.75
CA CYS A 48 -3.32 12.14 1.18
C CYS A 48 -3.16 11.47 2.55
N ARG A 49 -2.03 10.79 2.79
CA ARG A 49 -1.91 9.87 3.93
C ARG A 49 -1.36 10.50 5.19
N PHE A 50 -0.37 11.38 5.07
CA PHE A 50 0.36 11.98 6.20
C PHE A 50 -0.09 13.40 6.49
N GLU A 51 -0.38 14.17 5.44
CA GLU A 51 -0.89 15.54 5.60
C GLU A 51 -2.42 15.58 5.76
N GLY A 52 -3.10 14.50 5.35
CA GLY A 52 -4.55 14.36 5.52
C GLY A 52 -5.37 15.20 4.56
N LEU A 53 -4.77 15.65 3.46
CA LEU A 53 -5.45 16.43 2.43
C LEU A 53 -6.55 15.60 1.77
N SER A 54 -7.68 16.26 1.52
CA SER A 54 -8.77 15.71 0.72
C SER A 54 -8.37 15.60 -0.75
N PHE A 55 -9.09 14.76 -1.51
CA PHE A 55 -8.85 14.65 -2.95
C PHE A 55 -9.11 15.96 -3.71
N ALA A 56 -9.96 16.85 -3.18
CA ALA A 56 -10.20 18.16 -3.75
C ALA A 56 -8.95 19.05 -3.58
N GLU A 57 -8.40 19.14 -2.37
CA GLU A 57 -7.18 19.92 -2.08
C GLU A 57 -5.97 19.40 -2.86
N ILE A 58 -5.82 18.09 -2.96
CA ILE A 58 -4.77 17.46 -3.79
C ILE A 58 -4.98 17.80 -5.27
N GLY A 59 -6.23 17.75 -5.74
CA GLY A 59 -6.57 18.10 -7.12
C GLY A 59 -6.25 19.54 -7.45
N GLU A 60 -6.60 20.49 -6.57
CA GLU A 60 -6.28 21.90 -6.72
C GLU A 60 -4.76 22.15 -6.77
N GLY A 61 -3.99 21.49 -5.91
CA GLY A 61 -2.52 21.64 -5.89
C GLY A 61 -1.81 21.08 -7.13
N LEU A 62 -2.47 20.19 -7.89
CA LEU A 62 -1.90 19.50 -9.04
C LEU A 62 -2.59 19.86 -10.37
N ASP A 63 -3.54 20.80 -10.35
CA ASP A 63 -4.38 21.17 -11.50
C ASP A 63 -5.09 19.97 -12.16
N ILE A 64 -5.61 19.05 -11.33
CA ILE A 64 -6.39 17.88 -11.75
C ILE A 64 -7.73 17.82 -11.02
N SER A 65 -8.69 17.08 -11.59
CA SER A 65 -9.96 16.85 -10.91
C SER A 65 -9.80 16.00 -9.64
N ALA A 66 -10.66 16.23 -8.64
CA ALA A 66 -10.68 15.41 -7.42
C ALA A 66 -10.90 13.91 -7.71
N GLU A 67 -11.67 13.58 -8.75
CA GLU A 67 -11.88 12.19 -9.17
C GLU A 67 -10.62 11.58 -9.79
N GLU A 68 -9.81 12.38 -10.48
CA GLU A 68 -8.51 11.94 -10.97
C GLU A 68 -7.50 11.73 -9.84
N ALA A 69 -7.45 12.65 -8.87
CA ALA A 69 -6.65 12.46 -7.65
C ALA A 69 -7.07 11.17 -6.91
N ARG A 70 -8.38 10.93 -6.76
CA ARG A 70 -8.92 9.68 -6.19
C ARG A 70 -8.48 8.44 -6.97
N ARG A 71 -8.55 8.47 -8.31
CA ARG A 71 -8.10 7.35 -9.16
C ARG A 71 -6.60 7.10 -9.03
N LYS A 72 -5.78 8.15 -9.01
CA LYS A 72 -4.32 8.04 -8.78
C LYS A 72 -4.02 7.41 -7.43
N VAL A 73 -4.67 7.88 -6.37
CA VAL A 73 -4.55 7.29 -5.02
C VAL A 73 -4.97 5.82 -5.03
N ALA A 74 -6.13 5.46 -5.59
CA ALA A 74 -6.54 4.06 -5.69
C ALA A 74 -5.53 3.19 -6.46
N GLY A 75 -4.93 3.72 -7.53
CA GLY A 75 -3.87 3.06 -8.29
C GLY A 75 -2.60 2.83 -7.47
N ILE A 76 -2.15 3.84 -6.72
CA ILE A 76 -1.01 3.74 -5.79
C ILE A 76 -1.22 2.59 -4.79
N ILE A 77 -2.41 2.53 -4.22
CA ILE A 77 -2.79 1.50 -3.24
C ILE A 77 -2.71 0.10 -3.86
N ALA A 78 -3.19 -0.06 -5.09
CA ALA A 78 -3.13 -1.30 -5.82
C ALA A 78 -1.68 -1.70 -6.12
N LEU A 79 -0.82 -0.76 -6.50
CA LEU A 79 0.61 -0.99 -6.75
C LEU A 79 1.33 -1.48 -5.48
N ILE A 80 1.14 -0.79 -4.36
CA ILE A 80 1.73 -1.19 -3.07
C ILE A 80 1.25 -2.58 -2.66
N SER A 81 -0.06 -2.85 -2.80
CA SER A 81 -0.64 -4.15 -2.46
C SER A 81 -0.06 -5.27 -3.33
N HIS A 82 0.07 -5.02 -4.63
CA HIS A 82 0.62 -5.99 -5.57
C HIS A 82 2.10 -6.29 -5.29
N ASP A 83 2.92 -5.25 -5.05
CA ASP A 83 4.34 -5.43 -4.77
C ASP A 83 4.56 -6.19 -3.46
N THR A 84 3.84 -5.80 -2.39
CA THR A 84 3.94 -6.47 -1.09
C THR A 84 3.51 -7.94 -1.15
N GLU A 85 2.46 -8.27 -1.90
CA GLU A 85 2.08 -9.66 -2.18
C GLU A 85 3.13 -10.43 -2.98
N ARG A 86 3.68 -9.82 -4.03
CA ARG A 86 4.71 -10.43 -4.87
C ARG A 86 5.94 -10.78 -4.04
N GLN A 87 6.39 -9.86 -3.19
CA GLN A 87 7.50 -10.09 -2.27
C GLN A 87 7.18 -11.19 -1.24
N ALA A 88 5.97 -11.21 -0.68
CA ALA A 88 5.56 -12.25 0.26
C ALA A 88 5.58 -13.65 -0.39
N ARG A 89 5.09 -13.77 -1.62
CA ARG A 89 5.11 -15.03 -2.39
C ARG A 89 6.54 -15.47 -2.72
N ALA A 90 7.41 -14.53 -3.10
CA ALA A 90 8.81 -14.81 -3.37
C ALA A 90 9.53 -15.34 -2.12
N GLU A 91 9.30 -14.72 -0.96
CA GLU A 91 9.88 -15.19 0.29
C GLU A 91 9.35 -16.56 0.72
N ALA A 92 8.04 -16.81 0.59
CA ALA A 92 7.48 -18.13 0.86
C ALA A 92 8.11 -19.22 -0.04
N ARG A 93 8.37 -18.89 -1.31
CA ARG A 93 9.07 -19.78 -2.25
C ARG A 93 10.51 -20.03 -1.80
N TRP A 94 11.26 -18.98 -1.45
CA TRP A 94 12.63 -19.11 -0.96
C TRP A 94 12.70 -19.90 0.34
N ARG A 95 11.78 -19.69 1.29
CA ARG A 95 11.70 -20.49 2.52
C ARG A 95 11.49 -21.97 2.22
N ARG A 96 10.61 -22.32 1.27
CA ARG A 96 10.39 -23.72 0.86
C ARG A 96 11.64 -24.33 0.25
N LEU A 97 12.36 -23.58 -0.60
CA LEU A 97 13.62 -24.03 -1.17
C LEU A 97 14.69 -24.21 -0.08
N LEU A 98 14.85 -23.23 0.81
CA LEU A 98 15.84 -23.29 1.89
C LEU A 98 15.50 -24.37 2.94
N SER A 99 14.23 -24.67 3.19
CA SER A 99 13.83 -25.82 4.03
C SER A 99 14.15 -27.15 3.38
N PHE A 100 14.16 -27.21 2.04
CA PHE A 100 14.57 -28.39 1.29
C PHE A 100 16.09 -28.59 1.30
N TRP A 101 16.85 -27.49 1.39
CA TRP A 101 18.32 -27.51 1.49
C TRP A 101 18.85 -27.57 2.93
N ARG A 102 17.97 -27.41 3.94
CA ARG A 102 18.23 -27.72 5.35
C ARG A 102 17.78 -29.17 5.64
N TRP A 103 18.50 -30.14 5.10
CA TRP A 103 18.51 -31.50 5.64
C TRP A 103 19.99 -31.89 5.90
N PRO A 104 20.32 -32.54 7.03
CA PRO A 104 21.69 -32.91 7.42
C PRO A 104 22.43 -33.76 6.39
#